data_AF-A0A257NFN2-F1
#
_entry.id   AF-A0A257NFN2-F1
#
_cell.length_a   1.000
_cell.length_b   1.000
_cell.length_c   1.000
_cell.angle_alpha   90.00
_cell.angle_beta   90.00
_cell.angle_gamma   90.00
#
_symmetry.space_group_name_H-M   'P 1'
#
loop_
_entity.id
_entity.type
_entity.pdbx_description
1 polymer ?
#
loop_
_entity_poly.entity_id
_entity_poly.type
_entity_poly.pdbx_seq_one_letter_code
_entity_poly.pdbx_strand_id
1 'polypeptide(L)'
;MKKSLFLTAAMLVSGGAFAAADHYVLRDGNHVQHLKITKINDDITVSADVDFEPNANEAGKLPCTGEVSGEAKSVAANELVMKERSETEAAVCELKIHLTPNGAKVEQSKDCDNFSPGICHFSTDGKEMVKIK
;
A
#
# COMPACT_ATOMS: atom_id res chain seq x y z
N MET A 1 1.37 12.09 64.05
CA MET A 1 0.48 11.25 63.22
C MET A 1 0.02 12.03 61.99
N LYS A 2 0.63 11.72 60.84
CA LYS A 2 0.04 11.51 59.50
C LYS A 2 -1.06 12.47 59.03
N LYS A 3 -0.70 13.48 58.24
CA LYS A 3 -1.58 14.05 57.21
C LYS A 3 -1.05 13.58 55.84
N SER A 4 -1.63 12.49 55.35
CA SER A 4 -1.28 11.92 54.05
C SER A 4 -1.72 12.87 52.94
N LEU A 5 -0.76 13.36 52.15
CA LEU A 5 -1.03 13.90 50.83
C LEU A 5 -1.57 12.75 49.97
N PHE A 6 -2.83 12.87 49.54
CA PHE A 6 -3.33 12.09 48.41
C PHE A 6 -2.74 12.70 47.14
N LEU A 7 -1.63 12.13 46.66
CA LEU A 7 -1.19 12.32 45.28
C LEU A 7 -2.17 11.58 44.38
N THR A 8 -3.09 12.32 43.77
CA THR A 8 -3.92 11.84 42.67
C THR A 8 -3.01 11.64 41.46
N ALA A 9 -2.48 10.43 41.32
CA ALA A 9 -1.87 9.98 40.07
C ALA A 9 -3.00 9.84 39.03
N ALA A 10 -3.32 10.94 38.36
CA ALA A 10 -3.97 10.87 37.06
C ALA A 10 -2.98 10.21 36.11
N MET A 11 -3.00 8.88 36.06
CA MET A 11 -2.34 8.13 35.01
C MET A 11 -2.96 8.60 33.71
N LEU A 12 -2.21 9.41 32.98
CA LEU A 12 -2.37 9.62 31.56
C LEU A 12 -2.39 8.22 30.91
N VAL A 13 -3.58 7.70 30.65
CA VAL A 13 -3.74 6.63 29.67
C VAL A 13 -3.50 7.30 28.33
N SER A 14 -2.22 7.53 28.01
CA SER A 14 -1.80 7.85 26.65
C SER A 14 -2.17 6.61 25.84
N GLY A 15 -3.30 6.67 25.14
CA GLY A 15 -3.68 5.66 24.16
C GLY A 15 -2.52 5.53 23.18
N GLY A 16 -1.80 4.41 23.25
CA GLY A 16 -0.73 4.15 22.30
C GLY A 16 -1.35 4.07 20.92
N ALA A 17 -0.96 4.99 20.03
CA ALA A 17 -1.26 4.83 18.62
C ALA A 17 -0.52 3.56 18.15
N PHE A 18 -1.26 2.47 17.96
CA PHE A 18 -0.72 1.26 17.38
C PHE A 18 -0.55 1.52 15.89
N ALA A 19 0.67 1.89 15.48
CA ALA A 19 1.04 1.93 14.07
C ALA A 19 1.48 0.53 13.65
N ALA A 20 0.75 -0.05 12.70
CA ALA A 20 1.14 -1.30 12.06
C ALA A 20 1.40 -1.04 10.58
N ALA A 21 2.52 -1.55 10.06
CA ALA A 21 2.85 -1.50 8.64
C ALA A 21 3.06 -2.93 8.14
N ASP A 22 2.23 -3.34 7.18
CA ASP A 22 2.39 -4.59 6.47
C ASP A 22 3.05 -4.30 5.12
N HIS A 23 4.03 -5.15 4.75
CA HIS A 23 4.74 -5.07 3.49
C HIS A 23 4.50 -6.34 2.68
N TYR A 24 4.24 -6.20 1.39
CA TYR A 24 3.98 -7.31 0.47
C TYR A 24 4.83 -7.14 -0.78
N VAL A 25 5.49 -8.19 -1.25
CA VAL A 25 6.36 -8.13 -2.42
C VAL A 25 5.99 -9.22 -3.41
N LEU A 26 5.96 -8.85 -4.69
CA LEU A 26 5.95 -9.78 -5.81
C LEU A 26 7.22 -9.57 -6.62
N ARG A 27 7.88 -10.68 -6.96
CA ARG A 27 8.97 -10.71 -7.93
C ARG A 27 8.59 -11.65 -9.05
N ASP A 28 8.62 -11.15 -10.28
CA ASP A 28 8.28 -11.90 -11.48
C ASP A 28 9.36 -11.67 -12.54
N GLY A 29 10.33 -12.58 -12.59
CA GLY A 29 11.56 -12.35 -13.36
C GLY A 29 12.26 -11.08 -12.89
N ASN A 30 12.40 -10.13 -13.80
CA ASN A 30 13.05 -8.83 -13.58
C ASN A 30 12.09 -7.73 -13.07
N HIS A 31 10.81 -8.06 -12.86
CA HIS A 31 9.81 -7.13 -12.33
C HIS A 31 9.70 -7.27 -10.82
N VAL A 32 9.79 -6.14 -10.10
CA VAL A 32 9.56 -6.07 -8.65
C VAL A 32 8.40 -5.14 -8.37
N GLN A 33 7.45 -5.61 -7.56
CA GLN A 33 6.34 -4.84 -7.05
C GLN A 33 6.36 -4.89 -5.53
N HIS A 34 6.20 -3.73 -4.88
CA HIS A 34 6.06 -3.61 -3.45
C HIS A 34 4.74 -2.90 -3.11
N LEU A 35 4.05 -3.42 -2.11
CA LEU A 35 2.83 -2.86 -1.55
C LEU A 35 3.05 -2.70 -0.04
N LYS A 36 2.78 -1.50 0.45
CA LYS A 36 2.82 -1.16 1.87
C LYS A 36 1.43 -0.71 2.32
N ILE A 37 0.95 -1.30 3.41
CA ILE A 37 -0.31 -0.94 4.04
C ILE A 37 0.01 -0.48 5.46
N THR A 38 -0.25 0.78 5.75
CA THR A 38 -0.06 1.36 7.08
C THR A 38 -1.42 1.59 7.72
N LYS A 39 -1.58 1.17 8.96
CA LYS A 39 -2.78 1.42 9.77
C LYS A 39 -2.37 2.20 11.02
N ILE A 40 -2.99 3.36 11.21
CA ILE A 40 -2.79 4.20 12.40
C ILE A 40 -4.19 4.61 12.86
N ASN A 41 -4.63 4.09 14.02
CA ASN A 41 -6.00 4.23 14.47
C ASN A 41 -7.00 3.72 13.41
N ASP A 42 -7.88 4.59 12.94
CA ASP A 42 -8.88 4.29 11.90
C ASP A 42 -8.39 4.62 10.48
N ASP A 43 -7.22 5.23 10.35
CA ASP A 43 -6.67 5.65 9.06
C ASP A 43 -5.87 4.50 8.43
N ILE A 44 -6.17 4.22 7.15
CA ILE A 44 -5.44 3.25 6.35
C ILE A 44 -4.78 4.01 5.20
N THR A 45 -3.45 3.93 5.12
CA THR A 45 -2.69 4.45 3.98
C THR A 45 -2.10 3.30 3.20
N VAL A 46 -2.22 3.36 1.88
CA VAL A 46 -1.61 2.39 0.96
C VAL A 46 -0.58 3.12 0.13
N SER A 47 0.57 2.49 -0.06
CA SER A 47 1.59 2.88 -1.04
C SER A 47 1.94 1.64 -1.86
N ALA A 48 1.97 1.79 -3.18
CA ALA A 48 2.38 0.76 -4.12
C ALA A 48 3.45 1.34 -5.03
N ASP A 49 4.54 0.61 -5.17
CA ASP A 49 5.65 0.98 -6.02
C ASP A 49 6.10 -0.21 -6.86
N VAL A 50 6.64 0.10 -8.03
CA VAL A 50 7.11 -0.87 -9.00
C VAL A 50 8.46 -0.46 -9.56
N ASP A 51 9.32 -1.45 -9.77
CA ASP A 51 10.63 -1.31 -10.37
C ASP A 51 10.84 -2.45 -11.36
N PHE A 52 10.64 -2.15 -12.64
CA PHE A 52 10.58 -3.13 -13.73
C PHE A 52 11.76 -2.95 -14.66
N GLU A 53 12.62 -3.96 -14.68
CA GLU A 53 13.58 -4.17 -15.76
C GLU A 53 12.95 -5.09 -16.81
N PRO A 54 13.10 -4.81 -18.12
CA PRO A 54 12.46 -5.63 -19.15
C PRO A 54 12.85 -7.11 -19.06
N ASN A 55 11.84 -7.98 -19.12
CA ASN A 55 12.09 -9.41 -19.30
C ASN A 55 12.46 -9.73 -20.76
N ALA A 56 12.87 -10.98 -21.03
CA ALA A 56 13.29 -11.39 -22.37
C ALA A 56 12.20 -11.21 -23.45
N ASN A 57 10.93 -11.34 -23.08
CA ASN A 57 9.75 -11.11 -23.93
C ASN A 57 9.40 -9.63 -24.12
N GLU A 58 10.12 -8.73 -23.47
CA GLU A 58 9.95 -7.27 -23.50
C GLU A 58 11.17 -6.58 -24.12
N ALA A 59 11.91 -7.31 -24.95
CA ALA A 59 13.11 -6.82 -25.62
C ALA A 59 12.86 -5.49 -26.34
N GLY A 60 13.74 -4.52 -26.10
CA GLY A 60 13.67 -3.18 -26.69
C GLY A 60 12.79 -2.19 -25.93
N LYS A 61 12.08 -2.62 -24.87
CA LYS A 61 11.44 -1.70 -23.93
C LYS A 61 12.48 -1.14 -22.94
N LEU A 62 12.16 -0.02 -22.32
CA LEU A 62 13.02 0.64 -21.34
C LEU A 62 12.60 0.25 -19.92
N PRO A 63 13.54 0.23 -18.95
CA PRO A 63 13.20 0.08 -17.56
C PRO A 63 12.32 1.25 -17.09
N CYS A 64 11.51 0.99 -16.09
CA CYS A 64 10.64 2.00 -15.51
C CYS A 64 10.47 1.78 -14.01
N THR A 65 10.13 2.87 -13.34
CA THR A 65 9.62 2.86 -11.97
C THR A 65 8.33 3.64 -11.91
N GLY A 66 7.48 3.31 -10.94
CA GLY A 66 6.23 4.02 -10.67
C GLY A 66 5.88 3.91 -9.21
N GLU A 67 5.26 4.94 -8.65
CA GLU A 67 4.78 4.96 -7.27
C GLU A 67 3.41 5.62 -7.24
N VAL A 68 2.50 5.04 -6.45
CA VAL A 68 1.23 5.65 -6.11
C VAL A 68 0.97 5.43 -4.62
N SER A 69 0.49 6.46 -3.94
CA SER A 69 0.14 6.37 -2.53
C SER A 69 -1.08 7.21 -2.22
N GLY A 70 -1.82 6.83 -1.18
CA GLY A 70 -3.01 7.56 -0.78
C GLY A 70 -3.76 6.91 0.37
N GLU A 71 -4.78 7.60 0.84
CA GLU A 71 -5.74 7.05 1.80
C GLU A 71 -6.54 5.91 1.16
N ALA A 72 -6.74 4.85 1.91
CA ALA A 72 -7.50 3.69 1.52
C ALA A 72 -8.70 3.50 2.44
N LYS A 73 -9.77 2.91 1.89
CA LYS A 73 -10.97 2.54 2.64
C LYS A 73 -11.15 1.04 2.61
N SER A 74 -11.53 0.46 3.75
CA SER A 74 -11.99 -0.92 3.81
C SER A 74 -13.40 -1.01 3.22
N VAL A 75 -13.56 -1.80 2.17
CA VAL A 75 -14.88 -2.03 1.51
C VAL A 75 -15.43 -3.43 1.81
N ALA A 76 -14.56 -4.34 2.25
CA ALA A 76 -14.91 -5.66 2.78
C ALA A 76 -13.85 -6.11 3.79
N ALA A 77 -14.09 -7.22 4.49
CA ALA A 77 -13.18 -7.74 5.52
C ALA A 77 -11.73 -7.94 5.04
N ASN A 78 -11.56 -8.22 3.75
CA ASN A 78 -10.28 -8.50 3.11
C ASN A 78 -10.05 -7.66 1.84
N GLU A 79 -10.72 -6.51 1.72
CA GLU A 79 -10.60 -5.66 0.55
C GLU A 79 -10.45 -4.19 0.93
N LEU A 80 -9.41 -3.56 0.38
CA LEU A 80 -9.15 -2.14 0.49
C LEU A 80 -9.25 -1.48 -0.89
N VAL A 81 -9.74 -0.26 -0.93
CA VAL A 81 -9.73 0.57 -2.14
C VAL A 81 -8.98 1.86 -1.82
N MET A 82 -7.89 2.11 -2.55
CA MET A 82 -7.15 3.37 -2.54
C MET A 82 -7.47 4.14 -3.82
N LYS A 83 -7.61 5.45 -3.71
CA LYS A 83 -7.76 6.34 -4.86
C LYS A 83 -6.77 7.49 -4.75
N GLU A 84 -5.97 7.66 -5.78
CA GLU A 84 -5.05 8.78 -5.90
C GLU A 84 -5.38 9.60 -7.14
N ARG A 85 -5.50 10.91 -6.96
CA ARG A 85 -5.85 11.84 -8.04
C ARG A 85 -4.57 12.45 -8.60
N SER A 86 -4.46 12.48 -9.92
CA SER A 86 -3.33 13.14 -10.57
C SER A 86 -3.34 14.63 -10.25
N GLU A 87 -2.17 15.19 -9.93
CA GLU A 87 -2.01 16.62 -9.70
C GLU A 87 -2.14 17.43 -10.99
N THR A 88 -1.87 16.82 -12.14
CA THR A 88 -1.74 17.48 -13.44
C THR A 88 -2.84 17.11 -14.43
N GLU A 89 -3.52 15.98 -14.22
CA GLU A 89 -4.55 15.45 -15.12
C GLU A 89 -5.86 15.19 -14.40
N ALA A 90 -6.96 15.13 -15.16
CA ALA A 90 -8.27 14.73 -14.63
C ALA A 90 -8.40 13.20 -14.45
N ALA A 91 -7.31 12.52 -14.11
CA ALA A 91 -7.24 11.07 -13.94
C ALA A 91 -7.23 10.69 -12.45
N VAL A 92 -7.86 9.56 -12.12
CA VAL A 92 -7.86 9.00 -10.76
C VAL A 92 -7.40 7.54 -10.83
N CYS A 93 -6.20 7.27 -10.34
CA CYS A 93 -5.74 5.90 -10.15
C CYS A 93 -6.51 5.27 -8.98
N GLU A 94 -7.18 4.15 -9.23
CA GLU A 94 -7.82 3.34 -8.20
C GLU A 94 -7.08 2.01 -8.09
N LEU A 95 -6.63 1.68 -6.89
CA LEU A 95 -6.10 0.36 -6.55
C LEU A 95 -7.11 -0.39 -5.68
N LYS A 96 -7.49 -1.59 -6.12
CA LYS A 96 -8.22 -2.56 -5.28
C LYS A 96 -7.24 -3.60 -4.77
N ILE A 97 -7.12 -3.67 -3.45
CA ILE A 97 -6.20 -4.59 -2.78
C ILE A 97 -7.02 -5.70 -2.14
N HIS A 98 -6.84 -6.92 -2.63
CA HIS A 98 -7.43 -8.12 -2.07
C HIS A 98 -6.44 -8.78 -1.13
N LEU A 99 -6.72 -8.73 0.16
CA LEU A 99 -5.92 -9.36 1.20
C LEU A 99 -6.25 -10.85 1.29
N THR A 100 -5.21 -11.65 1.48
CA THR A 100 -5.31 -13.08 1.80
C THR A 100 -4.61 -13.34 3.13
N PRO A 101 -4.73 -14.55 3.71
CA PRO A 101 -4.02 -14.87 4.95
C PRO A 101 -2.49 -14.71 4.86
N ASN A 102 -1.91 -14.84 3.65
CA ASN A 102 -0.47 -14.88 3.44
C ASN A 102 0.07 -13.76 2.54
N GLY A 103 -0.81 -12.95 1.96
CA GLY A 103 -0.43 -12.06 0.89
C GLY A 103 -1.48 -11.03 0.49
N ALA A 104 -1.25 -10.43 -0.67
CA ALA A 104 -2.16 -9.47 -1.28
C ALA A 104 -2.15 -9.62 -2.81
N LYS A 105 -3.25 -9.24 -3.46
CA LYS A 105 -3.34 -9.05 -4.90
C LYS A 105 -3.82 -7.64 -5.18
N VAL A 106 -3.35 -7.04 -6.27
CA VAL A 106 -3.73 -5.68 -6.65
C VAL A 106 -4.35 -5.69 -8.03
N GLU A 107 -5.51 -5.05 -8.15
CA GLU A 107 -6.11 -4.66 -9.43
C GLU A 107 -6.03 -3.13 -9.54
N GLN A 108 -5.79 -2.61 -10.75
CA GLN A 108 -5.72 -1.17 -11.01
C GLN A 108 -6.80 -0.71 -11.99
N SER A 109 -7.26 0.54 -11.85
CA SER A 109 -8.03 1.20 -12.91
C SER A 109 -7.14 1.54 -14.11
N LYS A 110 -7.75 1.71 -15.28
CA LYS A 110 -7.06 2.12 -16.52
C LYS A 110 -6.35 3.48 -16.38
N ASP A 111 -6.86 4.34 -15.51
CA ASP A 111 -6.30 5.67 -15.26
C ASP A 111 -4.94 5.63 -14.56
N CYS A 112 -4.59 4.51 -13.90
CA CYS A 112 -3.28 4.31 -13.28
C CYS A 112 -2.12 4.28 -14.29
N ASP A 113 -2.41 4.10 -15.59
CA ASP A 113 -1.42 4.18 -16.66
C ASP A 113 -0.85 5.61 -16.81
N ASN A 114 -1.53 6.63 -16.29
CA ASN A 114 -0.99 8.00 -16.22
C ASN A 114 -0.03 8.20 -15.05
N PHE A 115 0.10 7.21 -14.16
CA PHE A 115 0.95 7.23 -12.97
C PHE A 115 2.15 6.27 -13.10
N SER A 116 2.21 5.46 -14.15
CA SER A 116 3.27 4.49 -14.39
C SER A 116 3.64 4.45 -15.88
N PRO A 117 4.90 4.74 -16.25
CA PRO A 117 5.31 4.80 -17.65
C PRO A 117 5.68 3.42 -18.20
N GLY A 118 5.52 3.25 -19.53
CA GLY A 118 6.10 2.13 -20.26
C GLY A 118 5.49 0.77 -19.90
N ILE A 119 6.30 -0.12 -19.33
CA ILE A 119 5.88 -1.47 -18.92
C ILE A 119 5.31 -1.55 -17.51
N CYS A 120 5.48 -0.49 -16.73
CA CYS A 120 5.10 -0.47 -15.34
C CYS A 120 3.60 -0.48 -15.19
N HIS A 121 3.13 -1.24 -14.21
CA HIS A 121 1.75 -1.28 -13.77
C HIS A 121 1.72 -1.80 -12.32
N PHE A 122 0.80 -1.30 -11.53
CA PHE A 122 0.58 -1.68 -10.13
C PHE A 122 -0.25 -2.96 -9.97
N SER A 123 -1.01 -3.36 -11.00
CA SER A 123 -1.70 -4.67 -11.06
C SER A 123 -0.72 -5.81 -10.79
N THR A 124 -1.14 -6.85 -10.07
CA THR A 124 -0.32 -8.05 -9.88
C THR A 124 -0.67 -9.15 -10.89
N ASP A 125 -1.55 -8.85 -11.86
CA ASP A 125 -2.02 -9.77 -12.90
C ASP A 125 -2.53 -11.10 -12.33
N GLY A 126 -3.21 -11.01 -11.18
CA GLY A 126 -3.77 -12.14 -10.45
C GLY A 126 -2.74 -12.94 -9.64
N LYS A 127 -1.45 -12.62 -9.73
CA LYS A 127 -0.38 -13.19 -8.89
C LYS A 127 -0.46 -12.63 -7.47
N GLU A 128 -0.04 -13.45 -6.51
CA GLU A 128 -0.06 -13.08 -5.10
C GLU A 128 1.28 -12.48 -4.68
N MET A 129 1.23 -11.27 -4.12
CA MET A 129 2.34 -10.65 -3.40
C MET A 129 2.47 -11.31 -2.03
N VAL A 130 3.66 -11.74 -1.67
CA VAL A 130 3.92 -12.41 -0.39
C VAL A 130 4.15 -11.38 0.70
N LYS A 131 3.49 -11.53 1.84
CA LYS A 131 3.75 -10.69 3.02
C LYS A 131 5.15 -10.93 3.56
N ILE A 132 5.92 -9.87 3.74
CA ILE A 132 7.26 -9.90 4.35
C ILE A 132 7.22 -9.32 5.76
N LYS A 133 8.09 -9.85 6.64
CA LYS A 133 8.20 -9.48 8.05
C LYS A 133 9.37 -8.53 8.28
#